data_AF-A0A380L4C2-F1
#
_entry.id   AF-A0A380L4C2-F1
#
_cell.length_a   1.000
_cell.length_b   1.000
_cell.length_c   1.000
_cell.angle_alpha   90.00
_cell.angle_beta   90.00
_cell.angle_gamma   90.00
#
_symmetry.space_group_name_H-M   'P 1'
#
loop_
_entity.id
_entity.type
_entity.pdbx_description
1 polymer ?
#
loop_
_entity_poly.entity_id
_entity_poly.type
_entity_poly.pdbx_seq_one_letter_code
_entity_poly.pdbx_strand_id
1 'polypeptide(L)' 'MAQIKITLTKSPIGRIPSQRKTVVALGLGKLNSSVIKEDNAAVRGMITAVSHLVTVEEVK' A
#
# COMPACT_ATOMS: atom_id res chain seq x y z
N MET A 1 6.19 -12.60 13.25
CA MET A 1 6.54 -11.92 11.99
C MET A 1 5.93 -10.53 12.11
N ALA A 2 6.67 -9.47 11.82
CA ALA A 2 6.14 -8.11 11.98
C ALA A 2 5.08 -7.89 10.90
N GLN A 3 3.89 -7.46 11.31
CA GLN A 3 2.82 -7.15 10.36
C GLN A 3 2.73 -5.65 10.16
N ILE A 4 2.44 -5.23 8.94
CA ILE A 4 2.23 -3.84 8.59
C ILE A 4 0.82 -3.69 8.03
N LYS A 5 0.12 -2.70 8.58
CA LYS A 5 -1.18 -2.28 8.08
C LYS A 5 -0.96 -1.13 7.11
N ILE A 6 -1.42 -1.34 5.88
CA ILE A 6 -1.29 -0.39 4.79
C ILE A 6 -2.67 0.17 4.51
N THR A 7 -2.83 1.49 4.61
CA THR A 7 -4.10 2.18 4.37
C THR A 7 -3.97 3.11 3.16
N LEU A 8 -4.90 3.01 2.20
CA LEU A 8 -4.91 3.91 1.04
C LEU A 8 -5.58 5.24 1.42
N THR A 9 -4.80 6.31 1.61
CA THR A 9 -5.34 7.62 2.02
C THR A 9 -5.64 8.54 0.86
N LYS A 10 -4.92 8.39 -0.27
CA LYS A 10 -5.17 9.18 -1.49
C LYS A 10 -5.56 8.29 -2.66
N SER A 11 -6.42 8.83 -3.52
CA SER A 11 -6.89 8.10 -4.70
C SER A 11 -5.76 7.86 -5.71
N PRO A 12 -5.66 6.64 -6.28
CA PRO A 12 -4.73 6.33 -7.35
C PRO A 12 -5.22 6.79 -8.74
N ILE A 13 -6.40 7.42 -8.83
CA ILE A 13 -6.95 7.95 -10.09
C ILE A 13 -6.02 9.06 -10.62
N GLY A 14 -5.68 9.01 -11.91
CA GLY A 14 -4.77 9.98 -12.54
C GLY A 14 -3.30 9.78 -12.20
N ARG A 15 -2.92 8.68 -11.53
CA ARG A 15 -1.53 8.30 -11.30
C ARG A 15 -1.00 7.41 -12.42
N ILE A 16 0.33 7.29 -12.48
CA ILE A 16 1.05 6.50 -13.48
C ILE A 16 0.53 5.05 -13.44
N PRO A 17 0.36 4.37 -14.60
CA PRO A 17 -0.19 3.02 -14.65
C PRO A 17 0.54 2.00 -13.76
N SER A 18 1.85 2.16 -13.55
CA SER A 18 2.66 1.32 -12.65
C SER A 18 2.18 1.42 -11.20
N GLN A 19 2.03 2.64 -10.68
CA GLN A 19 1.55 2.87 -9.31
C GLN A 19 0.13 2.33 -9.11
N ARG A 20 -0.75 2.48 -10.10
CA ARG A 20 -2.10 1.90 -10.04
C ARG A 20 -2.06 0.39 -9.92
N LYS A 21 -1.19 -0.28 -10.68
CA LYS A 21 -0.98 -1.74 -10.59
C LYS A 21 -0.42 -2.14 -9.22
N THR A 22 0.50 -1.38 -8.66
CA THR A 22 1.05 -1.63 -7.32
C THR A 22 -0.04 -1.54 -6.24
N VAL A 23 -0.89 -0.52 -6.27
CA VAL A 23 -2.00 -0.36 -5.31
C VAL A 23 -2.97 -1.53 -5.40
N VAL A 24 -3.32 -1.98 -6.60
CA VAL A 24 -4.17 -3.17 -6.82
C VAL A 24 -3.47 -4.45 -6.34
N ALA A 25 -2.17 -4.61 -6.61
CA ALA A 25 -1.39 -5.76 -6.17
C ALA A 25 -1.26 -5.85 -4.63
N LEU A 26 -1.23 -4.70 -3.96
CA LEU A 26 -1.29 -4.62 -2.49
C LEU A 26 -2.69 -4.99 -1.93
N GLY A 27 -3.71 -5.08 -2.79
CA GLY A 27 -5.09 -5.41 -2.40
C GLY A 27 -5.94 -4.17 -2.01
N LEU A 28 -5.48 -2.96 -2.34
CA LEU A 28 -6.16 -1.72 -1.98
C LEU A 28 -7.10 -1.29 -3.11
N GLY A 29 -8.39 -1.57 -2.95
CA GLY A 29 -9.40 -1.29 -3.99
C GLY A 29 -10.25 -0.04 -3.75
N LYS A 30 -10.37 0.42 -2.50
CA LYS A 30 -11.24 1.55 -2.10
C LYS A 30 -10.44 2.59 -1.33
N LEU A 31 -10.85 3.86 -1.44
CA LEU A 31 -10.28 4.91 -0.59
C LEU A 31 -10.51 4.55 0.89
N ASN A 32 -9.51 4.78 1.74
CA ASN A 32 -9.48 4.40 3.16
C ASN A 32 -9.58 2.89 3.44
N SER A 33 -9.46 2.01 2.44
CA SER A 33 -9.31 0.58 2.71
C SER A 33 -7.94 0.31 3.33
N SER A 34 -7.90 -0.60 4.29
CA SER A 34 -6.67 -1.08 4.91
C SER A 34 -6.48 -2.57 4.65
N VAL A 35 -5.23 -2.98 4.47
CA VAL A 35 -4.83 -4.37 4.30
C VAL A 35 -3.64 -4.65 5.21
N ILE A 36 -3.67 -5.78 5.89
CA ILE A 36 -2.55 -6.25 6.73
C ILE A 36 -1.70 -7.18 5.88
N LYS A 37 -0.40 -6.93 5.85
CA LYS A 37 0.60 -7.75 5.18
C LYS A 37 1.78 -8.02 6.09
N GLU A 38 2.46 -9.12 5.83
CA GLU A 38 3.74 -9.43 6.45
C GLU A 38 4.81 -8.43 5.98
N ASP A 39 5.65 -7.99 6.92
CA ASP A 39 6.77 -7.14 6.62
C ASP A 39 7.86 -7.93 5.89
N ASN A 40 7.92 -7.73 4.58
CA ASN A 40 8.96 -8.31 3.73
C ASN A 40 9.53 -7.24 2.79
N ALA A 41 10.74 -7.48 2.29
CA ALA A 41 11.44 -6.54 1.42
C ALA A 41 10.65 -6.18 0.15
N ALA A 42 9.87 -7.12 -0.40
CA ALA A 42 9.06 -6.90 -1.58
C ALA A 42 7.88 -5.94 -1.32
N VAL A 43 7.17 -6.12 -0.20
CA VAL A 43 6.07 -5.26 0.25
C VAL A 43 6.61 -3.89 0.61
N ARG A 44 7.76 -3.78 1.29
CA ARG A 44 8.41 -2.50 1.52
C ARG A 44 8.75 -1.78 0.21
N GLY A 45 9.31 -2.47 -0.78
CA GLY A 45 9.58 -1.90 -2.11
C GLY A 45 8.32 -1.40 -2.82
N MET A 46 7.22 -2.18 -2.75
CA MET A 46 5.92 -1.76 -3.28
C MET A 46 5.39 -0.52 -2.57
N ILE A 47 5.46 -0.46 -1.24
CA ILE A 47 5.06 0.69 -0.43
C ILE A 47 5.89 1.92 -0.80
N THR A 48 7.21 1.82 -0.94
CA THR A 48 8.08 2.95 -1.29
C THR A 48 7.67 3.57 -2.63
N ALA A 49 7.28 2.77 -3.62
CA ALA A 49 6.82 3.25 -4.92
C ALA A 49 5.50 4.06 -4.85
N VAL A 50 4.67 3.82 -3.83
CA VAL A 50 3.36 4.47 -3.63
C VAL A 50 3.26 5.21 -2.30
N SER A 51 4.38 5.58 -1.68
CA SER A 51 4.49 6.12 -0.32
C SER A 51 3.64 7.37 -0.08
N HIS A 52 3.39 8.17 -1.11
CA HIS A 52 2.57 9.37 -1.05
C HIS A 52 1.06 9.12 -1.13
N LEU A 53 0.64 7.87 -1.44
CA LEU A 53 -0.76 7.44 -1.54
C LEU A 53 -1.21 6.62 -0.33
N VAL A 54 -0.26 6.01 0.40
CA VAL A 54 -0.54 5.06 1.47
C VAL A 54 0.02 5.55 2.80
N THR A 55 -0.67 5.20 3.88
CA THR A 55 -0.17 5.32 5.25
C THR A 55 0.14 3.93 5.76
N VAL A 56 1.30 3.76 6.38
CA VAL A 56 1.75 2.47 6.93
C VAL A 56 1.81 2.57 8.44
N GLU A 57 1.21 1.61 9.10
CA GLU A 57 1.22 1.43 10.56
C GLU A 57 1.83 0.06 10.86
N GLU A 58 2.84 0.01 11.74
CA GLU A 58 3.37 -1.26 12.23
C GLU A 58 2.42 -1.84 13.27
N VAL A 59 1.97 -3.07 13.04
CA VAL A 59 1.15 -3.84 13.97
C VAL A 59 2.07 -4.82 14.69
N LYS A 60 2.22 -4.63 16.01
CA LYS A 60 2.98 -5.53 16.89
C LYS A 60 2.18 -6.77 17.25
#